data_AF-A0A1G6S5Z5-F1
#
_entry.id   AF-A0A1G6S5Z5-F1
#
_cell.length_a   1.000
_cell.length_b   1.000
_cell.length_c   1.000
_cell.angle_alpha   90.00
_cell.angle_beta   90.00
_cell.angle_gamma   90.00
#
_symmetry.space_group_name_H-M   'P 1'
#
loop_
_entity.id
_entity.type
_entity.pdbx_description
1 polymer ?
#
loop_
_entity_poly.entity_id
_entity_poly.type
_entity_poly.pdbx_seq_one_letter_code
_entity_poly.pdbx_strand_id
1 'polypeptide(L)'
;MEARAYAIGKVRRITFSSPKFFDAEGKPCATAPAPARITERYVRSFLRQAFPISQVAVMNYYGSFGECISDTVDVQFTDGRQVRLSFTADSGVGYLSPVRKDTGKEEEDVYFYHCEACKR
;
A
#
# COMPACT_ATOMS: atom_id res chain seq x y z
N MET A 1 -7.66 -19.79 1.55
CA MET A 1 -8.43 -18.52 1.58
C MET A 1 -8.10 -17.77 0.30
N GLU A 2 -9.12 -17.45 -0.50
CA GLU A 2 -8.94 -16.80 -1.82
C GLU A 2 -8.55 -15.32 -1.68
N ALA A 3 -7.92 -14.78 -2.71
CA ALA A 3 -7.58 -13.36 -2.76
C ALA A 3 -8.85 -12.53 -2.98
N ARG A 4 -9.10 -11.56 -2.10
CA ARG A 4 -10.16 -10.55 -2.29
C ARG A 4 -9.56 -9.32 -2.95
N ALA A 5 -10.33 -8.67 -3.81
CA ALA A 5 -9.92 -7.46 -4.51
C ALA A 5 -10.90 -6.32 -4.24
N TYR A 6 -10.33 -5.13 -4.04
CA TYR A 6 -11.04 -3.87 -4.04
C TYR A 6 -10.99 -3.27 -5.43
N ALA A 7 -12.10 -2.78 -5.96
CA ALA A 7 -12.13 -2.20 -7.30
C ALA A 7 -11.25 -0.93 -7.37
N ILE A 8 -10.07 -1.01 -7.99
CA ILE A 8 -9.18 0.14 -8.16
C ILE A 8 -9.74 1.07 -9.22
N GLY A 9 -10.00 2.33 -8.84
CA GLY A 9 -10.50 3.37 -9.74
C GLY A 9 -9.39 4.19 -10.39
N LYS A 10 -9.79 5.12 -11.27
CA LYS A 10 -8.86 6.13 -11.79
C LYS A 10 -8.45 7.08 -10.66
N VAL A 11 -7.16 7.27 -10.46
CA VAL A 11 -6.61 8.11 -9.39
C VAL A 11 -6.82 9.59 -9.71
N ARG A 12 -7.53 10.29 -8.82
CA ARG A 12 -7.72 11.75 -8.85
C ARG A 12 -6.60 12.47 -8.11
N ARG A 13 -6.33 12.05 -6.87
CA ARG A 13 -5.36 12.71 -5.97
C ARG A 13 -4.62 11.68 -5.12
N ILE A 14 -3.36 11.97 -4.82
CA ILE A 14 -2.53 11.21 -3.89
C ILE A 14 -1.98 12.21 -2.86
N THR A 15 -2.04 11.86 -1.58
CA THR A 15 -1.48 12.65 -0.48
C THR A 15 -0.63 11.74 0.39
N PHE A 16 0.51 12.25 0.84
CA PHE A 16 1.45 11.51 1.69
C PHE A 16 1.51 12.18 3.05
N SER A 17 1.38 11.38 4.12
CA SER A 17 1.76 11.81 5.46
C SER A 17 3.29 11.92 5.56
N SER A 18 4.00 10.95 4.99
CA SER A 18 5.45 10.94 4.82
C SER A 18 5.83 10.03 3.65
N PRO A 19 6.89 10.37 2.88
CA PRO A 19 7.38 9.49 1.82
C PRO A 19 8.31 8.39 2.36
N LYS A 20 8.56 8.31 3.66
CA LYS A 20 9.56 7.42 4.28
C LYS A 20 8.95 6.08 4.72
N PHE A 21 9.85 5.12 4.96
CA PHE A 21 9.54 3.85 5.60
C PHE A 21 9.97 3.88 7.07
N PHE A 22 9.19 3.19 7.89
CA PHE A 22 9.35 3.11 9.33
C PHE A 22 9.33 1.64 9.77
N ASP A 23 10.12 1.33 10.79
CA ASP A 23 10.10 0.03 11.44
C ASP A 23 8.91 -0.09 12.42
N ALA A 24 8.79 -1.24 13.07
CA ALA A 24 7.74 -1.50 14.06
C ALA A 24 7.78 -0.55 15.28
N GLU A 25 8.91 0.12 15.54
CA GLU A 25 9.09 1.10 16.62
C GLU A 25 8.78 2.53 16.15
N GLY A 26 8.40 2.72 14.88
CA GLY A 26 8.13 4.02 14.27
C GLY A 26 9.39 4.82 13.96
N LYS A 27 10.57 4.19 13.96
CA LYS A 27 11.83 4.84 13.57
C LYS A 27 12.01 4.74 12.06
N PRO A 28 12.56 5.77 11.40
CA PRO A 28 12.88 5.67 9.98
C PRO A 28 13.83 4.51 9.72
N CYS A 29 13.51 3.71 8.72
CA CYS A 29 14.36 2.58 8.34
C CYS A 29 15.76 3.02 7.91
N ALA A 30 16.79 2.47 8.54
CA ALA A 30 18.20 2.80 8.30
C ALA A 30 18.69 2.38 6.91
N THR A 31 18.04 1.39 6.30
CA THR A 31 18.41 0.80 5.01
C THR A 31 17.13 0.55 4.23
N ALA A 32 16.46 1.61 3.75
CA ALA A 32 15.35 1.39 2.83
C ALA A 32 15.92 0.88 1.49
N PRO A 33 15.69 -0.38 1.06
CA PRO A 33 15.97 -0.73 -0.31
C PRO A 33 15.06 0.06 -1.25
N ALA A 34 15.47 0.15 -2.51
CA ALA A 34 14.78 1.00 -3.48
C ALA A 34 13.30 0.56 -3.65
N PRO A 35 12.35 1.52 -3.67
CA PRO A 35 12.59 2.96 -3.59
C PRO A 35 12.78 3.43 -2.14
N ALA A 36 13.86 4.18 -1.87
CA ALA A 36 14.13 4.76 -0.55
C ALA A 36 13.03 5.75 -0.07
N ARG A 37 12.12 6.13 -0.97
CA ARG A 37 10.98 7.02 -0.74
C ARG A 37 9.79 6.64 -1.63
N ILE A 38 8.58 6.70 -1.09
CA ILE A 38 7.35 6.60 -1.89
C ILE A 38 7.14 7.90 -2.68
N THR A 39 6.75 7.75 -3.95
CA THR A 39 6.42 8.87 -4.85
C THR A 39 5.04 8.67 -5.48
N GLU A 40 4.42 9.74 -5.98
CA GLU A 40 3.16 9.62 -6.74
C GLU A 40 3.28 8.68 -7.93
N ARG A 41 4.42 8.73 -8.64
CA ARG A 41 4.68 7.85 -9.79
C ARG A 41 4.67 6.39 -9.37
N TYR A 42 5.30 6.07 -8.24
CA TYR A 42 5.30 4.72 -7.70
C TYR A 42 3.87 4.27 -7.37
N VAL A 43 3.11 5.07 -6.63
CA VAL A 43 1.72 4.74 -6.24
C VAL A 43 0.82 4.51 -7.46
N ARG A 44 0.91 5.38 -8.47
CA ARG A 44 0.14 5.21 -9.73
C ARG A 44 0.57 3.96 -10.48
N SER A 45 1.87 3.69 -10.54
CA SER A 45 2.41 2.48 -11.19
C SER A 45 1.91 1.22 -10.47
N PHE A 46 1.97 1.22 -9.14
CA PHE A 46 1.48 0.14 -8.29
C PHE A 46 0.00 -0.11 -8.51
N LEU A 47 -0.86 0.89 -8.35
CA LEU A 47 -2.31 0.73 -8.54
C LEU A 47 -2.71 0.25 -9.94
N ARG A 48 -1.86 0.49 -10.96
CA ARG A 48 -2.10 0.04 -12.33
C ARG A 48 -1.62 -1.40 -12.58
N GLN A 49 -0.53 -1.81 -11.95
CA GLN A 49 0.19 -3.05 -12.30
C GLN A 49 0.08 -4.13 -11.23
N ALA A 50 -0.30 -3.78 -10.00
CA ALA A 50 -0.41 -4.72 -8.92
C ALA A 50 -1.62 -5.64 -9.11
N PHE A 51 -1.48 -6.88 -8.63
CA PHE A 51 -2.54 -7.87 -8.63
C PHE A 51 -2.92 -8.25 -7.20
N PRO A 52 -4.19 -8.60 -6.94
CA PRO A 52 -4.64 -8.96 -5.60
C PRO A 52 -4.02 -10.30 -5.17
N ILE A 53 -3.63 -10.38 -3.91
CA ILE A 53 -3.13 -11.60 -3.27
C ILE A 53 -3.89 -11.87 -1.97
N SER A 54 -3.88 -13.12 -1.50
CA SER A 54 -4.53 -13.45 -0.22
C SER A 54 -3.64 -13.10 0.96
N GLN A 55 -4.24 -12.88 2.13
CA GLN A 55 -3.49 -12.68 3.38
C GLN A 55 -2.56 -13.87 3.67
N VAL A 56 -3.01 -15.09 3.38
CA VAL A 56 -2.19 -16.30 3.50
C VAL A 56 -0.96 -16.24 2.58
N ALA A 57 -1.10 -15.71 1.36
CA ALA A 57 0.02 -15.54 0.46
C ALA A 57 1.02 -14.49 0.99
N VAL A 58 0.53 -13.39 1.56
CA VAL A 58 1.38 -12.39 2.24
C VAL A 58 2.22 -13.05 3.33
N MET A 59 1.59 -13.84 4.22
CA MET A 59 2.25 -14.49 5.34
C MET A 59 3.26 -15.56 4.91
N ASN A 60 2.93 -16.36 3.89
CA ASN A 60 3.73 -17.54 3.54
C ASN A 60 4.80 -17.30 2.45
N TYR A 61 4.59 -16.34 1.55
CA TYR A 61 5.45 -16.17 0.37
C TYR A 61 6.10 -14.78 0.30
N TYR A 62 5.41 -13.75 0.81
CA TYR A 62 5.90 -12.38 0.73
C TYR A 62 6.45 -11.87 2.05
N GLY A 63 6.37 -12.67 3.13
CA GLY A 63 7.36 -12.80 4.20
C GLY A 63 7.81 -11.56 4.97
N SER A 64 7.19 -10.39 4.77
CA SER A 64 7.67 -9.13 5.35
C SER A 64 6.57 -8.46 6.17
N PHE A 65 6.18 -9.11 7.26
CA PHE A 65 5.63 -8.37 8.38
C PHE A 65 6.80 -7.72 9.12
N GLY A 66 6.98 -6.41 8.95
CA GLY A 66 7.50 -5.59 10.04
C GLY A 66 8.95 -5.10 10.00
N GLU A 67 9.73 -5.31 8.95
CA GLU A 67 11.05 -4.65 8.92
C GLU A 67 10.92 -3.17 8.52
N CYS A 68 10.18 -2.87 7.44
CA CYS A 68 9.99 -1.50 6.96
C CYS A 68 8.67 -1.31 6.20
N ILE A 69 7.77 -0.48 6.74
CA ILE A 69 6.48 -0.13 6.13
C ILE A 69 6.42 1.39 5.89
N SER A 70 5.89 1.81 4.75
CA SER A 70 5.69 3.23 4.48
C SER A 70 4.68 3.83 5.45
N ASP A 71 4.78 5.13 5.70
CA ASP A 71 3.62 5.85 6.22
C ASP A 71 2.43 5.74 5.26
N THR A 72 1.26 6.10 5.76
CA THR A 72 0.01 6.02 5.04
C THR A 72 -0.02 6.98 3.86
N VAL A 73 -0.47 6.47 2.73
CA VAL A 73 -0.73 7.22 1.51
C VAL A 73 -2.23 7.26 1.26
N ASP A 74 -2.82 8.44 1.35
CA ASP A 74 -4.22 8.65 1.01
C ASP A 74 -4.38 8.78 -0.51
N VAL A 75 -5.23 7.94 -1.09
CA VAL A 75 -5.57 7.97 -2.52
C VAL A 75 -7.06 8.24 -2.68
N GLN A 76 -7.38 9.30 -3.41
CA GLN A 76 -8.74 9.60 -3.83
C GLN A 76 -8.93 9.20 -5.29
N PHE A 77 -9.96 8.40 -5.56
CA PHE A 77 -10.38 8.04 -6.90
C PHE A 77 -11.34 9.08 -7.50
N THR A 78 -11.50 9.07 -8.82
CA THR A 78 -12.39 10.01 -9.53
C THR A 78 -13.87 9.82 -9.22
N ASP A 79 -14.27 8.62 -8.80
CA ASP A 79 -15.62 8.30 -8.29
C ASP A 79 -15.85 8.77 -6.83
N GLY A 80 -14.84 9.43 -6.27
CA GLY A 80 -14.84 9.98 -4.92
C GLY A 80 -14.53 8.95 -3.83
N ARG A 81 -14.38 7.65 -4.12
CA ARG A 81 -13.92 6.67 -3.12
C ARG A 81 -12.50 7.03 -2.67
N GLN A 82 -12.21 6.77 -1.40
CA GLN A 82 -10.90 7.00 -0.81
C GLN A 82 -10.38 5.69 -0.24
N VAL A 83 -9.08 5.48 -0.39
CA VAL A 83 -8.36 4.37 0.21
C VAL A 83 -7.08 4.89 0.85
N ARG A 84 -6.61 4.17 1.85
CA ARG A 84 -5.28 4.34 2.43
C ARG A 84 -4.41 3.18 2.01
N LEU A 85 -3.21 3.52 1.59
CA LEU A 85 -2.20 2.59 1.13
C LEU A 85 -0.97 2.66 2.02
N SER A 86 -0.45 1.50 2.39
CA SER A 86 0.89 1.37 2.96
C SER A 86 1.66 0.32 2.18
N PHE A 87 2.97 0.49 2.06
CA PHE A 87 3.81 -0.39 1.25
C PHE A 87 4.89 -1.02 2.11
N THR A 88 5.18 -2.29 1.85
CA THR A 88 6.41 -2.91 2.34
C THR A 88 7.58 -2.45 1.48
N ALA A 89 8.74 -2.19 2.09
CA ALA A 89 9.92 -1.75 1.34
C ALA A 89 10.46 -2.86 0.40
N ASP A 90 10.43 -4.13 0.83
CA ASP A 90 11.26 -5.17 0.20
C ASP A 90 10.43 -6.18 -0.59
N SER A 91 9.20 -6.42 -0.13
CA SER A 91 8.36 -7.45 -0.71
C SER A 91 7.50 -6.96 -1.86
N GLY A 92 7.43 -5.64 -2.13
CA GLY A 92 6.59 -5.08 -3.20
C GLY A 92 5.10 -5.32 -2.93
N VAL A 93 4.73 -5.46 -1.66
CA VAL A 93 3.36 -5.65 -1.19
C VAL A 93 2.79 -4.29 -0.79
N GLY A 94 1.53 -4.06 -1.14
CA GLY A 94 0.75 -2.92 -0.71
C GLY A 94 -0.49 -3.38 0.04
N TYR A 95 -0.75 -2.74 1.17
CA TYR A 95 -1.97 -2.88 1.98
C TYR A 95 -2.92 -1.76 1.58
N LEU A 96 -4.15 -2.09 1.24
CA LEU A 96 -5.19 -1.14 0.87
C LEU A 96 -6.35 -1.26 1.85
N SER A 97 -6.62 -0.19 2.58
CA SER A 97 -7.80 -0.05 3.44
C SER A 97 -8.76 0.97 2.83
N PRO A 98 -10.00 0.61 2.46
CA PRO A 98 -11.01 1.60 2.08
C PRO A 98 -11.29 2.55 3.23
N VAL A 99 -11.60 3.80 2.91
CA VAL A 99 -11.95 4.83 3.91
C VAL A 99 -13.42 5.17 3.78
N ARG A 100 -14.15 5.07 4.90
CA ARG A 100 -15.55 5.47 4.96
C ARG A 100 -15.67 6.98 4.80
N LYS A 101 -16.46 7.42 3.81
CA LYS A 101 -16.64 8.86 3.49
C LYS A 101 -17.23 9.70 4.62
N ASP A 102 -18.07 9.09 5.46
CA ASP A 102 -18.80 9.77 6.55
C ASP A 102 -17.93 10.07 7.77
N THR A 103 -17.02 9.16 8.10
CA THR A 103 -16.20 9.20 9.33
C THR A 103 -14.72 9.48 9.06
N GLY A 104 -14.26 9.29 7.81
CA GLY A 104 -12.84 9.35 7.46
C GLY A 104 -12.01 8.22 8.07
N LYS A 105 -12.66 7.20 8.65
CA LYS A 105 -12.01 6.02 9.24
C LYS A 105 -11.83 4.92 8.20
N GLU A 106 -10.78 4.13 8.37
CA GLU A 106 -10.58 2.90 7.62
C GLU A 106 -11.72 1.91 7.91
N GLU A 107 -12.16 1.23 6.86
CA GLU A 107 -13.04 0.07 6.98
C GLU A 107 -12.27 -1.11 7.57
N GLU A 108 -12.98 -2.07 8.16
CA GLU A 108 -12.36 -3.26 8.76
C GLU A 108 -11.68 -4.17 7.72
N ASP A 109 -12.16 -4.11 6.47
CA ASP A 109 -11.58 -4.87 5.37
C ASP A 109 -10.25 -4.28 4.90
N VAL A 110 -9.19 -5.10 4.91
CA VAL A 110 -7.89 -4.80 4.29
C VAL A 110 -7.67 -5.71 3.09
N TYR A 111 -7.22 -5.11 1.99
CA TYR A 111 -6.94 -5.78 0.73
C TYR A 111 -5.44 -5.78 0.46
N PHE A 112 -4.91 -6.91 -0.02
CA PHE A 112 -3.48 -7.08 -0.24
C PHE A 112 -3.17 -7.17 -1.72
N TYR A 113 -2.15 -6.44 -2.15
CA TYR A 113 -1.72 -6.39 -3.53
C TYR A 113 -0.22 -6.61 -3.63
N HIS A 114 0.22 -7.23 -4.71
CA HIS A 114 1.63 -7.39 -5.00
C HIS A 114 1.96 -6.85 -6.39
N CYS A 115 3.14 -6.22 -6.53
CA CYS A 115 3.63 -5.74 -7.81
C CYS A 115 5.12 -6.08 -7.98
N GLU A 116 5.42 -7.12 -8.75
CA GLU A 116 6.80 -7.50 -9.11
C GLU A 116 7.51 -6.41 -9.92
N ALA A 117 6.79 -5.82 -10.88
CA ALA A 117 7.33 -4.80 -11.78
C ALA A 117 7.57 -3.44 -11.11
N CYS A 118 7.06 -3.23 -9.89
CA CYS A 118 7.18 -1.96 -9.16
C CYS A 118 8.44 -1.87 -8.32
N LYS A 119 9.19 -2.96 -8.18
CA LYS A 119 10.45 -3.01 -7.40
C LYS A 119 11.67 -2.36 -8.09
N ARG A 120 11.47 -1.71 -9.25
CA ARG A 120 12.53 -1.15 -10.11
C ARG A 120 12.34 0.33 -10.38
#